data_AF-A0A3A5VHR5-F1
#
_entry.id   AF-A0A3A5VHR5-F1
#
_cell.length_a   1.000
_cell.length_b   1.000
_cell.length_c   1.000
_cell.angle_alpha   90.00
_cell.angle_beta   90.00
_cell.angle_gamma   90.00
#
_symmetry.space_group_name_H-M   'P 1'
#
loop_
_entity.id
_entity.type
_entity.pdbx_description
1 polymer ?
#
loop_
_entity_poly.entity_id
_entity_poly.type
_entity_poly.pdbx_seq_one_letter_code
_entity_poly.pdbx_strand_id
1 'polypeptide(L)'
;MTPRDSPSSEGKPYIVAGMPMYNEEETIGTVVTRALRHVDEVICIDDGSSDSSARIAEACGAKVIRHRMNRGYGGALKTLFMHAAKMDVDALVLFDSDGQHETNDIPHMLAPILSGEADFTIGSRFVDG
;
A
#
# COMPACT_ATOMS: atom_id res chain seq x y z
N MET A 1 -16.67 -9.68 0.39
CA MET A 1 -16.41 -8.48 -0.44
C MET A 1 -16.64 -8.94 -1.87
N THR A 2 -17.66 -8.40 -2.54
CA THR A 2 -17.96 -8.72 -3.94
C THR A 2 -16.93 -8.04 -4.84
N PRO A 3 -16.41 -8.71 -5.89
CA PRO A 3 -15.54 -8.07 -6.89
C PRO A 3 -16.23 -6.84 -7.50
N ARG A 4 -15.46 -5.81 -7.89
CA ARG A 4 -15.98 -4.78 -8.80
C ARG A 4 -16.23 -5.45 -10.15
N ASP A 5 -17.36 -5.15 -10.76
CA ASP A 5 -17.66 -5.57 -12.12
C ASP A 5 -17.02 -4.55 -13.08
N SER A 6 -15.89 -4.93 -13.69
CA SER A 6 -15.23 -4.26 -14.83
C SER A 6 -14.44 -2.97 -14.52
N PRO A 7 -13.33 -2.71 -15.24
CA PRO A 7 -12.64 -1.42 -15.19
C PRO A 7 -13.55 -0.38 -15.86
N SER A 8 -14.35 0.32 -15.06
CA SER A 8 -15.29 1.31 -15.56
C SER A 8 -14.55 2.57 -16.00
N SER A 9 -14.60 2.85 -17.30
CA SER A 9 -14.10 4.08 -17.95
C SER A 9 -14.83 5.38 -17.54
N GLU A 10 -15.59 5.37 -16.43
CA GLU A 10 -16.40 6.51 -15.95
C GLU A 10 -16.38 6.69 -14.42
N GLY A 11 -15.66 5.85 -13.67
CA GLY A 11 -15.51 5.94 -12.21
C GLY A 11 -14.16 6.54 -11.79
N LYS A 12 -14.10 7.18 -10.62
CA LYS A 12 -12.82 7.55 -10.00
C LYS A 12 -11.98 6.26 -9.82
N PRO A 13 -10.70 6.22 -10.25
CA PRO A 13 -9.83 5.06 -10.04
C PRO A 13 -9.79 4.68 -8.56
N TYR A 14 -9.80 3.38 -8.28
CA TYR A 14 -9.65 2.81 -6.94
C TYR A 14 -8.20 2.44 -6.70
N ILE A 15 -7.55 3.22 -5.86
CA ILE A 15 -6.10 3.17 -5.63
C ILE A 15 -5.85 2.68 -4.22
N VAL A 16 -4.98 1.68 -4.10
CA VAL A 16 -4.62 1.08 -2.81
C VAL A 16 -3.12 1.23 -2.57
N ALA A 17 -2.75 1.67 -1.37
CA ALA A 17 -1.38 1.55 -0.89
C ALA A 17 -1.21 0.27 -0.07
N GLY A 18 -0.13 -0.45 -0.31
CA GLY A 18 0.19 -1.70 0.36
C GLY A 18 1.55 -1.65 1.04
N MET A 19 1.59 -2.01 2.33
CA MET A 19 2.77 -1.87 3.18
C MET A 19 3.02 -3.16 3.98
N PRO A 20 4.12 -3.88 3.74
CA PRO A 20 4.66 -4.80 4.72
C PRO A 20 5.09 -4.02 5.98
N MET A 21 4.81 -4.55 7.18
CA MET A 21 5.29 -3.96 8.43
C MET A 21 5.74 -5.03 9.43
N TYR A 22 6.77 -4.72 10.21
CA TYR A 22 7.25 -5.56 11.31
C TYR A 22 7.96 -4.70 12.37
N ASN A 23 7.31 -4.51 13.52
CA ASN A 23 7.79 -3.69 14.64
C ASN A 23 8.11 -2.22 14.27
N GLU A 24 7.11 -1.50 13.76
CA GLU A 24 7.17 -0.15 13.21
C GLU A 24 6.27 0.84 13.98
N GLU A 25 6.07 0.64 15.29
CA GLU A 25 5.11 1.43 16.07
C GLU A 25 5.42 2.94 16.11
N GLU A 26 6.68 3.33 15.91
CA GLU A 26 7.11 4.74 15.91
C GLU A 26 6.75 5.47 14.60
N THR A 27 6.68 4.75 13.48
CA THR A 27 6.61 5.31 12.12
C THR A 27 5.24 5.09 11.48
N ILE A 28 4.62 3.93 11.72
CA ILE A 28 3.47 3.44 10.95
C ILE A 28 2.28 4.41 10.95
N GLY A 29 1.98 5.05 12.08
CA GLY A 29 0.85 5.97 12.18
C GLY A 29 1.00 7.19 11.25
N THR A 30 2.21 7.74 11.16
CA THR A 30 2.51 8.85 10.25
C THR A 30 2.44 8.41 8.81
N VAL A 31 3.00 7.24 8.49
CA VAL A 31 3.05 6.70 7.13
C VAL A 31 1.64 6.42 6.59
N VAL A 32 0.79 5.73 7.38
CA VAL A 32 -0.61 5.45 7.02
C VAL A 32 -1.38 6.76 6.79
N THR A 33 -1.27 7.72 7.71
CA THR A 33 -2.02 8.99 7.62
C THR A 33 -1.60 9.81 6.40
N ARG A 34 -0.32 9.78 6.02
CA ARG A 34 0.18 10.47 4.83
C ARG A 34 -0.24 9.77 3.54
N ALA A 35 -0.16 8.44 3.51
CA ALA A 35 -0.58 7.62 2.38
C ALA A 35 -2.05 7.86 2.02
N LEU A 36 -2.94 7.84 3.03
CA LEU A 36 -4.39 8.06 2.87
C LEU A 36 -4.77 9.42 2.26
N ARG A 37 -3.84 10.36 2.12
CA ARG A 37 -4.09 11.63 1.40
C ARG A 37 -4.12 11.46 -0.11
N HIS A 38 -3.51 10.38 -0.61
CA HIS A 38 -3.26 10.16 -2.03
C HIS A 38 -3.92 8.90 -2.58
N VAL A 39 -4.38 8.00 -1.72
CA VAL A 39 -5.01 6.72 -2.09
C VAL A 39 -6.37 6.56 -1.39
N ASP A 40 -7.21 5.66 -1.90
CA ASP A 40 -8.54 5.40 -1.33
C ASP A 40 -8.48 4.44 -0.14
N GLU A 41 -7.46 3.56 -0.08
CA GLU A 41 -7.29 2.60 1.00
C GLU A 41 -5.82 2.25 1.27
N VAL A 42 -5.48 1.97 2.53
CA VAL A 42 -4.18 1.43 2.94
C VAL A 42 -4.35 0.03 3.49
N ILE A 43 -3.53 -0.91 3.02
CA ILE A 43 -3.45 -2.27 3.53
C ILE A 43 -2.06 -2.49 4.12
N CYS A 44 -2.01 -2.78 5.42
CA CYS A 44 -0.78 -3.17 6.09
C CYS A 44 -0.76 -4.68 6.31
N ILE A 45 0.33 -5.34 5.91
CA ILE A 45 0.59 -6.73 6.26
C ILE A 45 1.50 -6.75 7.48
N ASP A 46 0.93 -7.01 8.65
CA ASP A 46 1.69 -7.22 9.88
C ASP A 46 2.36 -8.58 9.84
N ASP A 47 3.68 -8.61 9.63
CA ASP A 47 4.47 -9.84 9.56
C ASP A 47 4.84 -10.38 10.95
N GLY A 48 3.87 -10.37 11.88
CA GLY A 48 4.03 -10.91 13.22
C GLY A 48 4.70 -9.97 14.21
N SER A 49 4.43 -8.67 14.15
CA SER A 49 4.94 -7.68 15.10
C SER A 49 4.57 -8.04 16.55
N SER A 50 5.48 -7.76 17.47
CA SER A 50 5.30 -7.94 18.92
C SER A 50 4.90 -6.65 19.64
N ASP A 51 4.96 -5.53 18.94
CA ASP A 51 4.73 -4.18 19.46
C ASP A 51 3.30 -3.67 19.13
N SER A 52 3.08 -2.36 19.18
CA SER A 52 1.78 -1.75 18.92
C SER A 52 1.46 -1.47 17.45
N SER A 53 2.32 -1.86 16.50
CA SER A 53 2.23 -1.50 15.08
C SER A 53 0.83 -1.72 14.47
N ALA A 54 0.29 -2.94 14.62
CA ALA A 54 -1.02 -3.29 14.08
C ALA A 54 -2.14 -2.39 14.63
N ARG A 55 -2.15 -2.16 15.94
CA ARG A 55 -3.16 -1.33 16.60
C ARG A 55 -3.09 0.12 16.13
N ILE A 56 -1.88 0.64 15.97
CA ILE A 56 -1.65 2.03 15.52
C ILE A 56 -2.10 2.16 14.06
N ALA A 57 -1.73 1.23 13.19
CA ALA A 57 -2.15 1.23 11.79
C ALA A 57 -3.68 1.21 11.64
N GLU A 58 -4.37 0.32 12.38
CA GLU A 58 -5.84 0.26 12.40
C GLU A 58 -6.45 1.58 12.89
N ALA A 59 -5.92 2.16 13.97
CA ALA A 59 -6.39 3.42 14.52
C ALA A 59 -6.21 4.61 13.55
N CYS A 60 -5.20 4.53 12.68
CA CYS A 60 -4.95 5.51 11.62
C CYS A 60 -5.76 5.25 10.34
N GLY A 61 -6.58 4.20 10.28
CA GLY A 61 -7.49 3.91 9.17
C GLY A 61 -6.99 2.88 8.15
N ALA A 62 -5.88 2.20 8.41
CA ALA A 62 -5.44 1.09 7.57
C ALA A 62 -6.25 -0.20 7.85
N LYS A 63 -6.43 -1.03 6.82
CA LYS A 63 -6.81 -2.44 7.01
C LYS A 63 -5.56 -3.24 7.33
N VAL A 64 -5.57 -4.00 8.42
CA VAL A 64 -4.42 -4.81 8.83
C VAL A 64 -4.69 -6.29 8.63
N ILE A 65 -3.75 -6.97 7.97
CA ILE A 65 -3.74 -8.43 7.82
C ILE A 65 -2.54 -8.96 8.56
N ARG A 66 -2.78 -9.79 9.58
CA ARG A 66 -1.73 -10.25 10.50
C ARG A 66 -1.30 -11.67 10.23
N HIS A 67 0.00 -11.87 10.06
CA HIS A 67 0.62 -13.18 10.10
C HIS A 67 0.80 -13.67 11.54
N ARG A 68 0.60 -14.97 11.76
CA ARG A 68 0.79 -15.59 13.09
C ARG A 68 2.24 -15.61 13.56
N MET A 69 3.18 -15.58 12.62
CA MET A 69 4.62 -15.57 12.83
C MET A 69 5.25 -14.84 11.64
N ASN A 70 6.45 -14.29 11.85
CA ASN A 70 7.21 -13.62 10.80
C ASN A 70 7.51 -14.58 9.64
N ARG A 71 7.15 -14.17 8.42
CA ARG A 71 7.34 -14.92 7.16
C ARG A 71 8.36 -14.25 6.23
N GLY A 72 9.02 -13.20 6.72
CA GLY A 72 9.91 -12.33 5.97
C GLY A 72 9.15 -11.38 5.04
N TYR A 73 9.86 -10.34 4.60
CA TYR A 73 9.35 -9.29 3.72
C TYR A 73 8.68 -9.84 2.45
N GLY A 74 9.31 -10.79 1.77
CA GLY A 74 8.72 -11.43 0.59
C GLY A 74 7.45 -12.24 0.90
N GLY A 75 7.34 -12.82 2.10
CA GLY A 75 6.12 -13.47 2.58
C GLY A 75 4.98 -12.49 2.81
N ALA A 76 5.28 -11.33 3.39
CA ALA A 76 4.34 -10.22 3.55
C ALA A 76 3.86 -9.67 2.19
N LEU A 77 4.78 -9.39 1.26
CA LEU A 77 4.44 -8.96 -0.10
C LEU A 77 3.56 -9.97 -0.83
N LYS A 78 3.87 -11.28 -0.72
CA LYS A 78 3.03 -12.32 -1.32
C LYS A 78 1.60 -12.26 -0.81
N THR A 79 1.41 -12.07 0.50
CA THR A 79 0.08 -11.92 1.10
C THR A 79 -0.62 -10.66 0.61
N LEU A 80 0.11 -9.54 0.51
CA LEU A 80 -0.40 -8.28 -0.01
C LEU A 80 -0.91 -8.42 -1.44
N PHE A 81 -0.10 -8.94 -2.36
CA PHE A 81 -0.50 -9.16 -3.75
C PHE A 81 -1.73 -10.07 -3.87
N MET A 82 -1.78 -11.16 -3.08
CA MET A 82 -2.95 -12.04 -3.06
C MET A 82 -4.22 -11.35 -2.55
N HIS A 83 -4.10 -10.33 -1.70
CA HIS A 83 -5.24 -9.54 -1.25
C HIS A 83 -5.65 -8.49 -2.28
N ALA A 84 -4.69 -7.70 -2.77
CA ALA A 84 -4.95 -6.68 -3.79
C ALA A 84 -5.58 -7.28 -5.05
N ALA A 85 -5.10 -8.45 -5.50
CA ALA A 85 -5.67 -9.16 -6.65
C ALA A 85 -7.14 -9.59 -6.48
N LYS A 86 -7.64 -9.68 -5.24
CA LYS A 86 -9.05 -10.01 -4.96
C LYS A 86 -9.95 -8.77 -4.87
N MET A 87 -9.36 -7.58 -4.82
CA MET A 87 -10.08 -6.32 -4.60
C MET A 87 -10.45 -5.60 -5.89
N ASP A 88 -9.92 -6.06 -7.03
CA ASP A 88 -10.14 -5.43 -8.35
C ASP A 88 -9.79 -3.94 -8.31
N VAL A 89 -8.52 -3.66 -7.96
CA VAL A 89 -7.96 -2.31 -7.83
C VAL A 89 -7.45 -1.82 -9.19
N ASP A 90 -7.57 -0.52 -9.45
CA ASP A 90 -7.03 0.10 -10.67
C ASP A 90 -5.51 0.29 -10.56
N ALA A 91 -4.99 0.55 -9.35
CA ALA A 91 -3.57 0.65 -9.08
C ALA A 91 -3.22 0.22 -7.65
N LEU A 92 -2.06 -0.44 -7.51
CA LEU A 92 -1.44 -0.78 -6.23
C LEU A 92 -0.10 -0.05 -6.11
N VAL A 93 0.03 0.76 -5.06
CA VAL A 93 1.27 1.45 -4.71
C VAL A 93 1.93 0.70 -3.56
N LEU A 94 3.21 0.36 -3.70
CA LEU A 94 3.98 -0.35 -2.68
C LEU A 94 5.07 0.54 -2.10
N PHE A 95 5.18 0.60 -0.78
CA PHE A 95 6.30 1.24 -0.10
C PHE A 95 6.44 0.75 1.34
N ASP A 96 7.65 0.92 1.88
CA ASP A 96 7.99 0.47 3.23
C ASP A 96 7.39 1.38 4.30
N SER A 97 7.10 0.79 5.46
CA SER A 97 6.53 1.48 6.62
C SER A 97 7.54 2.27 7.46
N ASP A 98 8.82 2.30 7.08
CA ASP A 98 9.92 2.92 7.82
C ASP A 98 9.97 4.47 7.70
N GLY A 99 9.11 5.06 6.86
CA GLY A 99 9.01 6.50 6.65
C GLY A 99 10.09 7.11 5.77
N GLN A 100 10.93 6.31 5.10
CA GLN A 100 11.97 6.82 4.18
C GLN A 100 11.44 7.26 2.81
N HIS A 101 10.19 6.91 2.50
CA HIS A 101 9.55 7.22 1.22
C HIS A 101 8.67 8.48 1.33
N GLU A 102 8.78 9.39 0.35
CA GLU A 102 7.95 10.58 0.28
C GLU A 102 6.62 10.26 -0.40
N THR A 103 5.55 10.23 0.40
CA THR A 103 4.19 9.93 -0.09
C THR A 103 3.66 10.95 -1.09
N ASN A 104 4.22 12.17 -1.14
CA ASN A 104 3.85 13.17 -2.14
C ASN A 104 4.29 12.80 -3.57
N ASP A 105 5.14 11.78 -3.73
CA ASP A 105 5.52 11.26 -5.05
C ASP A 105 4.46 10.32 -5.64
N ILE A 106 3.53 9.81 -4.81
CA ILE A 106 2.48 8.86 -5.22
C ILE A 106 1.68 9.35 -6.44
N PRO A 107 1.18 10.60 -6.50
CA PRO A 107 0.45 11.09 -7.68
C PRO A 107 1.28 11.07 -8.96
N HIS A 108 2.57 11.39 -8.88
CA HIS A 108 3.47 11.40 -10.03
C HIS A 108 3.74 9.96 -10.52
N MET A 109 3.96 9.03 -9.58
CA MET A 109 4.14 7.61 -9.90
C MET A 109 2.89 6.96 -10.50
N LEU A 110 1.69 7.43 -10.12
CA LEU A 110 0.42 6.92 -10.62
C LEU A 110 0.03 7.48 -11.99
N ALA A 111 0.48 8.69 -12.34
CA ALA A 111 0.07 9.37 -13.56
C ALA A 111 0.22 8.51 -14.84
N PRO A 112 1.38 7.90 -15.15
CA PRO A 112 1.53 7.08 -16.35
C PRO A 112 0.80 5.72 -16.27
N ILE A 113 0.48 5.23 -15.06
CA ILE A 113 -0.36 4.04 -14.88
C ILE A 113 -1.81 4.38 -15.24
N LEU A 114 -2.33 5.47 -14.68
CA LEU A 114 -3.72 5.88 -14.88
C LEU A 114 -4.01 6.40 -16.29
N SER A 115 -2.99 6.92 -17.00
CA SER A 115 -3.13 7.30 -18.42
C SER A 115 -2.98 6.12 -19.39
N GLY A 116 -2.60 4.94 -18.89
CA GLY A 116 -2.33 3.76 -19.72
C GLY A 116 -1.00 3.81 -20.49
N GLU A 117 -0.09 4.71 -20.11
CA GLU A 117 1.26 4.83 -20.69
C GLU A 117 2.23 3.77 -20.16
N ALA A 118 1.99 3.25 -18.95
CA ALA A 118 2.83 2.23 -18.32
C ALA A 118 2.02 1.25 -17.47
N ASP A 119 2.42 -0.02 -17.47
CA ASP A 119 1.86 -1.03 -16.56
C ASP A 119 2.50 -0.99 -15.16
N PHE A 120 3.69 -0.38 -15.04
CA PHE A 120 4.47 -0.38 -13.81
C PHE A 120 5.41 0.83 -13.74
N THR A 121 5.53 1.42 -12.54
CA THR A 121 6.44 2.52 -12.24
C THR A 121 7.32 2.19 -11.04
N ILE A 122 8.55 2.72 -11.04
CA ILE A 122 9.54 2.52 -9.98
C ILE A 122 10.07 3.88 -9.54
N GLY A 123 10.00 4.15 -8.23
CA GLY A 123 10.72 5.28 -7.64
C GLY A 123 12.22 5.00 -7.64
N SER A 124 13.01 5.87 -8.27
CA SER A 124 14.46 5.69 -8.41
C SER A 124 15.22 6.90 -7.87
N ARG A 125 16.25 6.63 -7.08
CA ARG A 125 17.17 7.67 -6.56
C ARG A 125 18.29 8.04 -7.54
N PHE A 126 18.33 7.41 -8.71
CA PHE A 126 19.46 7.47 -9.64
C PHE A 126 19.10 8.04 -11.01
N VAL A 127 17.85 8.48 -11.20
CA VAL A 127 17.37 9.06 -12.45
C VAL A 127 16.68 10.37 -12.14
N ASP A 128 16.76 11.31 -13.08
CA ASP A 128 15.99 12.55 -13.01
C ASP A 128 14.53 12.23 -13.40
N GLY A 129 13.59 12.79 -12.63
CA GLY A 129 12.13 12.66 -12.83
C GLY A 129 11.51 13.86 -13.53
#